data_AF-A0A368F028-F1
#
_entry.id   AF-A0A368F028-F1
#
_cell.length_a   1.000
_cell.length_b   1.000
_cell.length_c   1.000
_cell.angle_alpha   90.00
_cell.angle_beta   90.00
_cell.angle_gamma   90.00
#
_symmetry.space_group_name_H-M   'P 1'
#
loop_
_entity.id
_entity.type
_entity.pdbx_description
1 polymer ?
#
loop_
_entity_poly.entity_id
_entity_poly.type
_entity_poly.pdbx_seq_one_letter_code
_entity_poly.pdbx_strand_id
1 'polypeptide(L)'
;MPSEEAMGLDNTTIIVTASVLLISSLATVFFLKNKKCIFACNWGKNPITLVDDQTKYALALAEKIEISHDTRKFRFRLPSEKHVLGLPIGQHVYLSAKIDGKLVVRPYTPVSSDDDLGYVDLMIKFSLQALH
;
A
#
# COMPACT_ATOMS: atom_id res chain seq x y z
N MET A 1 0.60 -51.59 -14.90
CA MET A 1 1.97 -52.14 -14.94
C MET A 1 2.54 -51.84 -16.32
N PRO A 2 3.21 -50.70 -16.52
CA PRO A 2 3.90 -50.43 -17.78
C PRO A 2 5.20 -51.24 -17.80
N SER A 3 5.35 -52.05 -18.83
CA SER A 3 6.53 -52.85 -19.14
C SER A 3 7.76 -51.94 -19.24
N GLU A 4 8.77 -52.23 -18.41
CA GLU A 4 10.15 -51.77 -18.61
C GLU A 4 10.66 -52.34 -19.93
N GLU A 5 10.58 -51.55 -21.00
CA GLU A 5 11.28 -51.86 -22.24
C GLU A 5 12.74 -51.45 -22.06
N ALA A 6 13.60 -52.47 -21.96
CA ALA A 6 15.04 -52.33 -21.96
C ALA A 6 15.48 -51.66 -23.27
N MET A 7 15.96 -50.41 -23.18
CA MET A 7 16.64 -49.73 -24.27
C MET A 7 17.93 -50.49 -24.60
N GLY A 8 17.96 -51.14 -25.76
CA GLY A 8 19.22 -51.50 -26.41
C GLY A 8 20.02 -50.22 -26.64
N LEU A 9 21.15 -50.08 -25.95
CA LEU A 9 21.88 -48.83 -25.90
C LEU A 9 22.81 -48.73 -27.12
N ASP A 10 22.27 -48.40 -28.28
CA ASP A 10 23.08 -47.97 -29.42
C ASP A 10 23.62 -46.55 -29.16
N ASN A 11 24.88 -46.32 -29.53
CA ASN A 11 25.54 -45.02 -29.31
C ASN A 11 24.74 -43.87 -29.94
N THR A 12 24.03 -44.13 -31.03
CA THR A 12 23.12 -43.19 -31.68
C THR A 12 21.93 -42.81 -30.79
N THR A 13 21.26 -43.76 -30.13
CA THR A 13 20.20 -43.47 -29.15
C THR A 13 20.71 -42.73 -27.92
N ILE A 14 21.92 -43.03 -27.42
CA ILE A 14 22.53 -42.25 -26.32
C ILE A 14 22.71 -40.79 -26.74
N ILE A 15 23.25 -40.55 -27.95
CA ILE A 15 23.54 -39.20 -28.44
C ILE A 15 22.23 -38.42 -28.68
N VAL A 16 21.21 -39.06 -29.25
CA VAL A 16 19.91 -38.42 -29.51
C VAL A 16 19.20 -38.10 -28.19
N THR A 17 19.16 -39.03 -27.24
CA THR A 17 18.52 -38.76 -25.93
C THR A 17 19.25 -37.69 -25.12
N ALA A 18 20.58 -37.72 -25.09
CA ALA A 18 21.39 -36.70 -24.42
C ALA A 18 21.21 -35.31 -25.04
N SER A 19 21.20 -35.21 -26.36
CA SER A 19 21.00 -33.93 -27.06
C SER A 19 19.60 -33.35 -26.83
N VAL A 20 18.56 -34.18 -26.84
CA VAL A 20 17.18 -33.76 -26.55
C VAL A 20 17.04 -33.26 -25.11
N LEU A 21 17.63 -33.96 -24.13
CA LEU A 21 17.62 -33.53 -22.73
C LEU A 21 18.38 -32.21 -22.52
N LEU A 22 19.53 -32.05 -23.17
CA LEU A 22 20.31 -30.81 -23.10
C LEU A 22 19.54 -29.63 -23.71
N ILE A 23 18.96 -29.79 -24.90
CA ILE A 23 18.18 -28.73 -25.55
C ILE A 23 16.93 -28.38 -24.74
N SER A 24 16.22 -29.37 -24.19
CA SER A 24 15.05 -29.13 -23.32
C SER A 24 15.43 -28.40 -22.03
N SER A 25 16.54 -28.78 -21.39
CA SER A 25 17.05 -28.09 -20.20
C SER A 25 17.47 -26.65 -20.50
N LEU A 26 18.12 -26.41 -21.65
CA LEU A 26 18.56 -25.08 -22.04
C LEU A 26 17.37 -24.19 -22.43
N ALA A 27 16.39 -24.74 -23.15
CA ALA A 27 15.15 -24.05 -23.52
C ALA A 27 14.32 -23.70 -22.27
N THR A 28 14.15 -24.62 -21.33
CA THR A 28 13.42 -24.34 -20.07
C THR A 28 14.11 -23.27 -19.23
N VAL A 29 15.45 -23.30 -19.11
CA VAL A 29 16.22 -22.24 -18.42
C VAL A 29 16.14 -20.90 -19.14
N PHE A 30 16.19 -20.89 -20.48
CA PHE A 30 16.05 -19.67 -21.28
C PHE A 30 14.65 -19.07 -21.16
N PHE A 31 13.61 -19.90 -21.26
CA PHE A 31 12.23 -19.48 -21.03
C PHE A 31 12.00 -19.01 -19.58
N LEU A 32 12.59 -19.66 -18.57
CA LEU A 32 12.49 -19.24 -17.17
C LEU A 32 13.21 -17.90 -16.91
N LYS A 33 14.34 -17.64 -17.57
CA LYS A 33 15.05 -16.34 -17.48
C LYS A 33 14.27 -15.22 -18.18
N ASN A 34 13.61 -15.49 -19.31
CA ASN A 34 12.73 -14.52 -19.98
C ASN A 34 11.38 -14.30 -19.26
N LYS A 35 10.95 -15.23 -18.39
CA LYS A 35 9.77 -15.06 -17.52
C LYS A 35 10.05 -14.33 -16.21
N LYS A 36 11.15 -13.57 -16.10
CA LYS A 36 11.38 -12.69 -14.94
C LYS A 36 10.44 -11.48 -14.85
N CYS A 37 9.51 -11.31 -15.79
CA CYS A 37 8.47 -10.28 -15.73
C CYS A 37 7.09 -10.81 -16.14
N ILE A 38 6.59 -11.87 -15.48
CA ILE A 38 5.14 -12.22 -15.58
C ILE A 38 4.39 -12.01 -14.25
N PHE A 39 5.09 -12.00 -13.10
CA PHE A 39 4.47 -11.82 -11.78
C PHE A 39 5.11 -10.72 -10.92
N ALA A 40 5.95 -9.87 -11.50
CA ALA A 40 6.32 -8.62 -10.85
C ALA A 40 5.30 -7.55 -11.28
N CYS A 41 4.07 -7.69 -10.80
CA CYS A 41 3.22 -6.52 -10.66
C CYS A 41 4.00 -5.58 -9.74
N ASN A 42 4.71 -4.62 -10.31
CA ASN A 42 5.23 -3.50 -9.54
C ASN A 42 4.00 -2.70 -9.15
N TRP A 43 3.30 -3.18 -8.12
CA TRP A 43 2.18 -2.51 -7.48
C TRP A 43 2.80 -1.26 -6.89
N GLY A 44 2.72 -0.15 -7.63
CA GLY A 44 3.26 1.12 -7.20
C GLY A 44 2.69 1.41 -5.83
N LYS A 45 3.56 1.43 -4.81
CA LYS A 45 3.13 1.79 -3.46
C LYS A 45 2.72 3.26 -3.50
N ASN A 46 1.52 3.56 -3.01
CA ASN A 46 1.06 4.93 -2.89
C ASN A 46 2.01 5.68 -1.93
N PRO A 47 2.40 6.92 -2.24
CA PRO A 47 3.24 7.71 -1.35
C PRO A 47 2.52 7.99 -0.02
N ILE A 48 3.26 7.90 1.08
CA ILE A 48 2.74 8.03 2.45
C ILE A 48 2.98 9.45 2.94
N THR A 49 1.96 10.05 3.58
CA THR A 49 2.07 11.40 4.14
C THR A 49 2.77 11.42 5.49
N LEU A 50 2.39 10.52 6.41
CA LEU A 50 2.98 10.41 7.74
C LEU A 50 4.26 9.57 7.70
N VAL A 51 5.36 10.17 7.25
CA VAL A 51 6.66 9.49 7.16
C VAL A 51 7.37 9.46 8.51
N ASP A 52 7.24 10.55 9.28
CA ASP A 52 7.87 10.72 10.59
C ASP A 52 6.84 11.18 11.63
N ASP A 53 6.86 10.55 12.81
CA ASP A 53 5.90 10.80 13.90
C ASP A 53 6.15 12.14 14.61
N GLN A 54 7.38 12.66 14.57
CA GLN A 54 7.71 13.94 15.22
C GLN A 54 7.47 15.15 14.31
N THR A 55 7.28 14.92 13.02
CA THR A 55 7.09 15.97 12.03
C THR A 55 5.63 16.42 11.96
N LYS A 56 5.40 17.73 12.00
CA LYS A 56 4.07 18.33 11.84
C LYS A 56 3.77 18.55 10.37
N TYR A 57 2.72 17.92 9.87
CA TYR A 57 2.23 18.09 8.51
C TYR A 57 1.07 19.07 8.48
N ALA A 58 1.25 20.21 7.79
CA ALA A 58 0.19 21.18 7.58
C ALA A 58 -0.67 20.76 6.38
N LEU A 59 -1.88 20.26 6.64
CA LEU A 59 -2.83 19.84 5.62
C LEU A 59 -3.90 20.91 5.40
N ALA A 60 -4.21 21.21 4.14
CA ALA A 60 -5.21 22.21 3.81
C ALA A 60 -6.62 21.63 3.96
N LEU A 61 -7.53 22.37 4.60
CA LEU A 61 -8.94 21.99 4.68
C LEU A 61 -9.56 22.06 3.28
N ALA A 62 -10.04 20.93 2.78
CA ALA A 62 -10.69 20.79 1.48
C ALA A 62 -12.18 21.10 1.57
N GLU A 63 -12.84 20.49 2.54
CA GLU A 63 -14.28 20.46 2.67
C GLU A 63 -14.68 20.31 4.13
N LYS A 64 -15.82 20.90 4.48
CA LYS A 64 -16.46 20.76 5.78
C LYS A 64 -17.90 20.34 5.56
N ILE A 65 -18.25 19.15 6.03
CA ILE A 65 -19.58 18.56 5.88
C ILE A 65 -20.26 18.52 7.24
N GLU A 66 -21.46 19.06 7.34
CA GLU A 66 -22.28 18.99 8.54
C GLU A 66 -23.02 17.64 8.58
N ILE A 67 -22.77 16.84 9.62
CA ILE A 67 -23.37 15.52 9.79
C ILE A 67 -24.55 15.59 10.75
N SER A 68 -24.38 16.34 11.85
CA SER A 68 -25.42 16.62 12.83
C SER A 68 -25.22 18.01 13.43
N HIS A 69 -26.12 18.41 14.32
CA HIS A 69 -26.09 19.68 15.06
C HIS A 69 -24.75 19.96 15.76
N ASP A 70 -24.10 18.91 16.27
CA ASP A 70 -22.85 19.01 17.03
C ASP A 70 -21.67 18.30 16.33
N THR A 71 -21.88 17.65 15.19
CA THR A 71 -20.88 16.78 14.58
C THR A 71 -20.63 17.19 13.15
N ARG A 72 -19.36 17.41 12.81
CA ARG A 72 -18.95 17.78 11.46
C ARG A 72 -17.78 16.93 11.01
N LYS A 73 -17.78 16.59 9.73
CA LYS A 73 -16.67 15.91 9.06
C LYS A 73 -15.81 16.94 8.36
N PHE A 74 -14.51 16.92 8.65
CA PHE A 74 -13.51 17.78 8.05
C PHE A 74 -12.63 16.96 7.14
N ARG A 75 -12.59 17.32 5.85
CA ARG A 75 -11.76 16.68 4.84
C ARG A 75 -10.53 17.52 4.61
N PHE A 76 -9.35 16.98 4.84
CA PHE A 76 -8.08 17.65 4.57
C PHE A 76 -7.40 17.04 3.35
N ARG A 77 -6.82 17.88 2.49
CA ARG A 77 -6.05 17.42 1.33
C ARG A 77 -4.68 16.93 1.78
N LEU A 78 -4.29 15.76 1.29
CA LEU A 78 -2.93 15.25 1.37
C LEU A 78 -2.04 15.96 0.32
N PRO A 79 -0.70 15.84 0.39
CA PRO A 79 0.21 16.55 -0.51
C PRO A 79 -0.03 16.29 -2.01
N SER A 80 -0.59 15.13 -2.36
CA SER A 80 -1.01 14.81 -3.73
C SER A 80 -2.20 13.85 -3.71
N GLU A 81 -3.00 13.85 -4.78
CA GLU A 81 -4.17 12.99 -4.96
C GLU A 81 -3.89 11.48 -4.89
N LYS A 82 -2.62 11.07 -5.04
CA LYS A 82 -2.19 9.67 -4.92
C LYS A 82 -1.68 9.31 -3.52
N HIS A 83 -1.53 10.29 -2.63
CA HIS A 83 -1.02 10.01 -1.29
C HIS A 83 -2.06 9.28 -0.45
N VAL A 84 -1.57 8.44 0.44
CA VAL A 84 -2.33 7.90 1.58
C VAL A 84 -1.85 8.57 2.86
N LEU A 85 -2.64 8.50 3.92
CA LEU A 85 -2.19 8.95 5.22
C LEU A 85 -1.06 8.05 5.74
N GLY A 86 -1.21 6.73 5.57
CA GLY A 86 -0.24 5.70 5.98
C GLY A 86 -0.22 5.48 7.47
N LEU A 87 -1.39 5.55 8.12
CA LEU A 87 -1.52 5.35 9.56
C LEU A 87 -1.82 3.87 9.85
N PRO A 88 -0.96 3.13 10.56
CA PRO A 88 -1.22 1.74 10.91
C PRO A 88 -2.52 1.58 11.70
N ILE A 89 -3.22 0.47 11.48
CA ILE A 89 -4.48 0.16 12.15
C ILE A 89 -4.30 0.20 13.68
N GLY A 90 -5.22 0.89 14.36
CA GLY A 90 -5.19 1.05 15.82
C GLY A 90 -4.42 2.29 16.31
N GLN A 91 -3.85 3.09 15.41
CA GLN A 91 -3.19 4.35 15.76
C GLN A 91 -4.10 5.58 15.53
N HIS A 92 -3.68 6.74 16.03
CA HIS A 92 -4.36 8.02 15.93
C HIS A 92 -3.38 9.13 15.55
N VAL A 93 -3.89 10.26 15.06
CA VAL A 93 -3.10 11.46 14.72
C VAL A 93 -3.34 12.57 15.74
N TYR A 94 -2.36 13.45 15.92
CA TYR A 94 -2.52 14.65 16.75
C TYR A 94 -2.84 15.87 15.88
N LEU A 95 -3.99 16.50 16.12
CA LEU A 95 -4.27 17.83 15.62
C LEU A 95 -3.72 18.88 16.58
N SER A 96 -2.90 19.78 16.04
CA SER A 96 -2.37 20.91 16.80
C SER A 96 -2.89 22.21 16.22
N ALA A 97 -3.43 23.08 17.08
CA ALA A 97 -3.95 24.38 16.71
C ALA A 97 -3.55 25.42 17.76
N LYS A 98 -3.35 26.67 17.34
CA LYS A 98 -3.14 27.79 18.24
C LYS A 98 -4.48 28.50 18.44
N ILE A 99 -5.05 28.37 19.63
CA ILE A 99 -6.34 28.96 20.01
C ILE A 99 -6.05 29.94 21.14
N ASP A 100 -6.42 31.21 20.96
CA ASP A 100 -6.20 32.30 21.94
C ASP A 100 -4.74 32.39 22.44
N GLY A 101 -3.78 32.19 21.53
CA GLY A 101 -2.36 32.24 21.87
C GLY A 101 -1.79 30.95 22.47
N LYS A 102 -2.64 30.01 22.91
CA LYS A 102 -2.23 28.73 23.49
C LYS A 102 -2.20 27.63 22.44
N LEU A 103 -1.14 26.82 22.47
CA LEU A 103 -1.06 25.61 21.65
C LEU A 103 -1.95 24.54 22.28
N VAL A 104 -2.97 24.09 21.54
CA VAL A 104 -3.85 22.99 21.91
C VAL A 104 -3.56 21.82 20.99
N VAL A 105 -3.30 20.65 21.59
CA VAL A 105 -3.03 19.41 20.85
C VAL A 105 -4.04 18.35 21.30
N ARG A 106 -4.71 17.71 20.34
CA ARG A 106 -5.73 16.69 20.61
C ARG A 106 -5.57 15.49 19.68
N PRO A 107 -5.65 14.26 20.22
CA PRO A 107 -5.64 13.05 19.39
C PRO A 107 -7.00 12.88 18.69
N TYR A 108 -6.97 12.44 17.44
CA TYR A 108 -8.13 12.05 16.64
C TYR A 108 -7.81 10.79 15.84
N THR A 109 -8.77 9.88 15.76
CA THR A 109 -8.69 8.73 14.86
C THR A 109 -9.36 9.11 13.53
N PRO A 110 -8.65 9.04 12.40
CA PRO A 110 -9.26 9.30 11.10
C PRO A 110 -10.36 8.29 10.80
N VAL A 111 -11.38 8.74 10.06
CA VAL A 111 -12.45 7.85 9.59
C VAL A 111 -12.16 7.27 8.20
N SER A 112 -11.17 7.82 7.50
CA SER A 112 -10.67 7.33 6.21
C SER A 112 -9.61 6.23 6.37
N SER A 113 -9.51 5.31 5.41
CA SER A 113 -8.47 4.26 5.36
C SER A 113 -7.36 4.61 4.36
N ASP A 114 -6.33 3.77 4.26
CA ASP A 114 -5.30 3.89 3.21
C ASP A 114 -5.83 3.52 1.79
N ASP A 115 -7.10 3.13 1.67
CA ASP A 115 -7.78 2.98 0.38
C ASP A 115 -8.26 4.33 -0.16
N ASP A 116 -8.46 5.32 0.72
CA ASP A 116 -8.82 6.69 0.38
C ASP A 116 -7.58 7.47 -0.05
N LEU A 117 -7.53 7.87 -1.32
CA LEU A 117 -6.38 8.59 -1.89
C LEU A 117 -6.61 10.10 -1.88
N GLY A 118 -5.57 10.84 -1.49
CA GLY A 118 -5.50 12.29 -1.64
C GLY A 118 -6.18 13.11 -0.54
N TYR A 119 -6.86 12.47 0.40
CA TYR A 119 -7.50 13.15 1.52
C TYR A 119 -7.49 12.33 2.80
N VAL A 120 -7.74 13.01 3.92
CA VAL A 120 -8.05 12.39 5.21
C VAL A 120 -9.32 13.04 5.78
N ASP A 121 -10.25 12.21 6.23
CA ASP A 121 -11.50 12.66 6.85
C ASP A 121 -11.40 12.52 8.38
N LEU A 122 -11.68 13.61 9.10
CA LEU A 122 -11.75 13.63 10.56
C LEU A 122 -13.16 14.01 11.01
N MET A 123 -13.74 13.21 11.91
CA MET A 123 -15.05 13.51 12.49
C MET A 123 -14.90 14.17 13.85
N ILE A 124 -15.35 15.41 13.98
CA ILE A 124 -15.17 16.22 15.18
C ILE A 124 -16.51 16.63 15.74
N LYS A 125 -16.69 16.34 17.04
CA LYS A 125 -17.84 16.78 17.83
C LYS A 125 -17.55 18.11 18.52
N PHE A 126 -18.38 19.10 18.23
CA PHE A 126 -18.43 20.39 18.89
C PHE A 126 -19.15 20.25 20.23
N SER A 127 -18.41 20.39 21.33
CA SER A 127 -18.98 20.46 22.67
C SER A 127 -18.67 21.81 23.29
N LEU A 128 -19.64 22.40 23.99
CA LEU A 128 -19.49 23.70 24.68
C LEU A 128 -18.39 23.66 25.75
N GLN A 129 -18.08 22.49 26.29
CA GLN A 129 -17.06 22.30 27.32
C GLN A 129 -15.62 22.40 26.79
N ALA A 130 -15.41 22.33 25.47
CA ALA A 130 -14.10 22.47 24.87
C ALA A 130 -13.56 23.92 24.83
N LEU A 131 -14.37 24.89 25.29
CA LEU A 131 -14.14 26.34 25.19
C LEU A 131 -13.79 27.01 26.53
N HIS A 132 -13.37 26.26 27.55
CA HIS A 132 -13.08 26.77 28.90
C HIS A 132 -11.64 26.47 29.37
#